data_AF-A0AA88HYG3-F1
#
_entry.id   AF-A0AA88HYG3-F1
#
_cell.length_a   1.000
_cell.length_b   1.000
_cell.length_c   1.000
_cell.angle_alpha   90.00
_cell.angle_beta   90.00
_cell.angle_gamma   90.00
#
_symmetry.space_group_name_H-M   'P 1'
#
loop_
_entity.id
_entity.type
_entity.pdbx_description
1 polymer ?
#
loop_
_entity_poly.entity_id
_entity_poly.type
_entity_poly.pdbx_seq_one_letter_code
_entity_poly.pdbx_strand_id
1 'polypeptide(L)'
;MIDISRHLSVEILILKKENQAAGFCVLHNAGEDAVIFDGVYILPEIRRQGYCMALLDYIESHYDKRNITFTAPISKSLTIVVTKHLFRNESLRIKYWILTENGDRLSFWISTMNKCT
;
A
#
# COMPACT_ATOMS: atom_id res chain seq x y z
N MET A 1 -8.03 -11.28 10.17
CA MET A 1 -7.13 -10.91 11.28
C MET A 1 -5.75 -10.67 10.68
N ILE A 2 -5.10 -9.54 10.99
CA ILE A 2 -3.76 -9.19 10.48
C ILE A 2 -2.77 -9.51 11.60
N ASP A 3 -1.68 -10.19 11.27
CA ASP A 3 -0.59 -10.53 12.19
C ASP A 3 0.70 -9.82 11.75
N ILE A 4 1.51 -9.35 12.69
CA ILE A 4 2.61 -8.41 12.44
C ILE A 4 3.91 -8.99 12.98
N SER A 5 4.91 -9.18 12.11
CA SER A 5 6.29 -9.47 12.52
C SER A 5 7.21 -8.31 12.14
N ARG A 6 8.07 -7.89 13.09
CA ARG A 6 8.97 -6.73 12.94
C ARG A 6 10.44 -7.17 13.00
N HIS A 7 11.19 -6.95 11.92
CA HIS A 7 12.63 -7.16 11.88
C HIS A 7 13.27 -6.02 11.08
N LEU A 8 14.25 -5.30 11.68
CA LEU A 8 15.16 -4.34 11.02
C LEU A 8 14.52 -3.51 9.89
N SER A 9 13.98 -2.32 10.18
CA SER A 9 13.42 -1.40 9.17
C SER A 9 12.31 -1.95 8.26
N VAL A 10 11.92 -3.22 8.40
CA VAL A 10 10.91 -3.91 7.59
C VAL A 10 9.82 -4.51 8.50
N GLU A 11 8.57 -4.29 8.12
CA GLU A 11 7.39 -4.86 8.75
C GLU A 11 6.64 -5.70 7.71
N ILE A 12 6.36 -6.95 8.05
CA ILE A 12 5.59 -7.86 7.19
C ILE A 12 4.23 -8.08 7.83
N LEU A 13 3.18 -7.63 7.16
CA LEU A 13 1.79 -7.86 7.57
C LEU A 13 1.31 -9.14 6.91
N ILE A 14 0.94 -10.14 7.71
CA ILE A 14 0.40 -11.41 7.22
C ILE A 14 -1.13 -11.32 7.20
N LEU A 15 -1.70 -11.53 6.01
CA LEU A 15 -3.14 -11.70 5.84
C LEU A 15 -3.51 -13.14 6.17
N LYS A 16 -4.41 -13.34 7.14
CA LYS A 16 -4.94 -14.67 7.47
C LYS A 16 -6.38 -14.84 6.99
N LYS A 17 -6.67 -15.99 6.35
CA LYS A 17 -8.01 -16.51 6.12
C LYS A 17 -8.11 -17.85 6.85
N GLU A 18 -9.12 -18.02 7.71
CA GLU A 18 -9.35 -19.28 8.45
C GLU A 18 -8.07 -19.78 9.18
N ASN A 19 -7.34 -18.86 9.84
CA ASN A 19 -6.07 -19.10 10.52
C ASN A 19 -4.88 -19.52 9.64
N GLN A 20 -5.01 -19.54 8.32
CA GLN A 20 -3.93 -19.80 7.37
C GLN A 20 -3.44 -18.51 6.71
N ALA A 21 -2.13 -18.41 6.46
CA ALA A 21 -1.55 -17.30 5.72
C ALA A 21 -2.06 -17.32 4.26
N ALA A 22 -2.71 -16.25 3.85
CA ALA A 22 -3.36 -16.10 2.54
C ALA A 22 -2.79 -14.94 1.71
N GLY A 23 -1.82 -14.21 2.27
CA GLY A 23 -1.13 -13.13 1.62
C GLY A 23 -0.21 -12.41 2.58
N PHE A 24 0.57 -11.47 2.06
CA PHE A 24 1.40 -10.60 2.86
C PHE A 24 1.51 -9.21 2.24
N CYS A 25 1.88 -8.24 3.07
CA CYS A 25 2.30 -6.91 2.68
C CYS A 25 3.66 -6.62 3.32
N VAL A 26 4.56 -6.00 2.56
CA VAL A 26 5.89 -5.58 3.02
C VAL A 26 5.90 -4.06 3.11
N LEU A 27 6.24 -3.58 4.31
CA LEU A 27 6.38 -2.18 4.63
C LEU A 27 7.80 -1.89 5.08
N HIS A 28 8.39 -0.81 4.61
CA HIS A 28 9.69 -0.34 5.10
C HIS A 28 9.54 0.99 5.82
N ASN A 29 10.25 1.16 6.93
CA ASN A 29 10.36 2.46 7.58
C ASN A 29 11.33 3.34 6.80
N ALA A 30 10.84 4.50 6.33
CA ALA A 30 11.64 5.54 5.68
C ALA A 30 11.67 6.78 6.56
N GLY A 31 12.40 6.68 7.68
CA GLY A 31 12.45 7.74 8.69
C GLY A 31 11.13 7.89 9.47
N GLU A 32 10.99 8.99 10.19
CA GLU A 32 9.83 9.24 11.06
C GLU A 32 8.57 9.60 10.23
N ASP A 33 8.74 10.28 9.10
CA ASP A 33 7.64 10.87 8.35
C ASP A 33 7.01 9.97 7.29
N ALA A 34 7.59 8.81 7.01
CA ALA A 34 7.16 7.99 5.88
C ALA A 34 7.32 6.48 6.07
N VAL A 35 6.35 5.72 5.57
CA VAL A 35 6.42 4.27 5.39
C VAL A 35 6.36 3.94 3.90
N ILE A 36 7.24 3.07 3.42
CA ILE A 36 7.25 2.60 2.03
C ILE A 36 6.42 1.33 1.96
N PHE A 37 5.37 1.36 1.16
CA PHE A 37 4.59 0.19 0.78
C PHE A 37 5.22 -0.46 -0.46
N ASP A 38 6.10 -1.43 -0.21
CA ASP A 38 7.01 -1.96 -1.23
C ASP A 38 6.42 -3.17 -1.97
N GLY A 39 5.69 -4.03 -1.26
CA GLY A 39 5.18 -5.26 -1.84
C GLY A 39 3.85 -5.71 -1.26
N VAL A 40 2.97 -6.22 -2.12
CA VAL A 40 1.76 -6.94 -1.70
C VAL A 40 1.60 -8.21 -2.51
N TYR A 41 1.31 -9.29 -1.82
CA TYR A 41 0.94 -10.56 -2.41
C TYR A 41 -0.31 -11.11 -1.76
N ILE A 42 -1.24 -11.57 -2.58
CA ILE A 42 -2.49 -12.18 -2.13
C ILE A 42 -2.70 -13.44 -2.96
N LEU A 43 -3.03 -14.56 -2.31
CA LEU A 43 -3.31 -15.83 -2.97
C LEU A 43 -4.44 -15.66 -4.00
N PRO A 44 -4.30 -16.23 -5.22
CA PRO A 44 -5.28 -16.08 -6.29
C PRO A 44 -6.73 -16.36 -5.88
N GLU A 45 -6.99 -17.46 -5.16
CA GLU A 45 -8.32 -17.86 -4.67
C GLU A 45 -9.03 -16.81 -3.79
N ILE A 46 -8.30 -15.89 -3.15
CA ILE A 46 -8.90 -14.86 -2.29
C ILE A 46 -8.79 -13.45 -2.86
N ARG A 47 -8.26 -13.29 -4.08
CA ARG A 47 -8.23 -11.99 -4.76
C ARG A 47 -9.66 -11.49 -5.02
N ARG A 48 -9.78 -10.17 -5.18
CA ARG A 48 -11.07 -9.46 -5.43
C ARG A 48 -12.07 -9.55 -4.27
N GLN A 49 -11.71 -10.10 -3.12
CA GLN A 49 -12.53 -10.14 -1.90
C GLN A 49 -12.24 -8.97 -0.95
N GLY A 50 -11.64 -7.87 -1.43
CA GLY A 50 -11.42 -6.66 -0.65
C GLY A 50 -10.16 -6.65 0.24
N TYR A 51 -9.39 -7.74 0.34
CA TYR A 51 -8.20 -7.81 1.20
C TYR A 51 -7.17 -6.70 0.98
N CYS A 52 -6.92 -6.30 -0.27
CA CYS A 52 -5.97 -5.21 -0.55
C CYS A 52 -6.51 -3.84 -0.08
N MET A 53 -7.83 -3.62 -0.15
CA MET A 53 -8.44 -2.41 0.41
C MET A 53 -8.33 -2.40 1.92
N ALA A 54 -8.65 -3.53 2.58
CA ALA A 54 -8.52 -3.66 4.03
C ALA A 54 -7.08 -3.47 4.52
N LEU A 55 -6.08 -3.86 3.72
CA LEU A 55 -4.67 -3.55 3.99
C LEU A 55 -4.40 -2.05 3.95
N LEU A 56 -4.92 -1.34 2.93
CA LEU A 56 -4.75 0.12 2.84
C LEU A 56 -5.40 0.83 4.03
N ASP A 57 -6.63 0.45 4.38
CA ASP A 57 -7.33 0.98 5.57
C ASP A 57 -6.51 0.74 6.85
N TYR A 58 -5.92 -0.45 6.99
CA TYR A 58 -5.05 -0.78 8.11
C TYR A 58 -3.77 0.08 8.13
N ILE A 59 -3.06 0.20 7.00
CA ILE A 59 -1.84 0.99 6.91
C ILE A 59 -2.14 2.46 7.24
N GLU A 60 -3.24 3.00 6.73
CA GLU A 60 -3.62 4.39 6.94
C GLU A 60 -3.96 4.70 8.39
N SER A 61 -4.65 3.79 9.06
CA SER A 61 -4.99 3.92 10.49
C SER A 61 -3.80 3.67 11.40
N HIS A 62 -2.92 2.72 11.06
CA HIS A 62 -1.74 2.39 11.86
C HIS A 62 -0.63 3.43 11.73
N TYR A 63 -0.51 4.06 10.56
CA TYR A 63 0.48 5.11 10.28
C TYR A 63 -0.24 6.43 9.99
N ASP A 64 -1.17 6.83 10.86
CA ASP A 64 -2.05 8.00 10.70
C ASP A 64 -1.33 9.30 10.34
N LYS A 65 -0.20 9.57 10.98
CA LYS A 65 0.61 10.79 10.82
C LYS A 65 1.71 10.71 9.77
N ARG A 66 1.96 9.54 9.19
CA ARG A 66 3.09 9.32 8.27
C ARG A 66 2.62 9.26 6.84
N ASN A 67 3.42 9.76 5.90
CA ASN A 67 3.16 9.57 4.49
C ASN A 67 3.32 8.09 4.10
N ILE A 68 2.56 7.66 3.08
CA ILE A 68 2.63 6.32 2.51
C ILE A 68 3.26 6.45 1.13
N THR A 69 4.45 5.88 0.98
CA THR A 69 5.26 5.97 -0.24
C THR A 69 5.29 4.63 -0.97
N PHE A 70 5.64 4.63 -2.25
CA PHE A 70 5.91 3.42 -3.00
C PHE A 70 7.26 3.49 -3.69
N THR A 71 7.96 2.36 -3.75
CA THR A 71 9.10 2.19 -4.63
C THR A 71 8.62 2.02 -6.08
N ALA A 72 9.21 2.76 -7.01
CA ALA A 72 8.96 2.54 -8.43
C ALA A 72 9.76 1.32 -8.95
N PRO A 73 9.20 0.49 -9.85
CA PRO A 73 7.86 0.60 -10.44
C PRO A 73 6.76 -0.05 -9.59
N ILE A 74 5.60 0.61 -9.48
CA ILE A 74 4.41 0.02 -8.86
C ILE A 74 3.75 -0.97 -9.82
N SER A 75 3.38 -2.16 -9.32
CA SER A 75 2.64 -3.14 -10.12
C SER A 75 1.28 -2.58 -10.59
N LYS A 76 0.87 -2.92 -11.83
CA LYS A 76 -0.40 -2.43 -12.42
C LYS A 76 -1.61 -2.76 -11.54
N SER A 77 -1.65 -3.96 -10.95
CA SER A 77 -2.74 -4.36 -10.05
C SER A 77 -2.80 -3.52 -8.78
N LEU A 78 -1.64 -3.20 -8.19
CA LEU A 78 -1.58 -2.34 -7.00
C LEU A 78 -1.99 -0.91 -7.36
N THR A 79 -1.50 -0.38 -8.49
CA THR A 79 -1.93 0.94 -9.01
C THR A 79 -3.45 1.02 -9.11
N ILE A 80 -4.12 0.06 -9.75
CA ILE A 80 -5.59 0.07 -9.89
C ILE A 80 -6.29 0.11 -8.53
N VAL A 81 -5.83 -0.69 -7.56
CA VAL A 81 -6.43 -0.74 -6.23
C VAL A 81 -6.23 0.58 -5.50
N VAL A 82 -5.00 1.11 -5.47
CA VAL A 82 -4.70 2.37 -4.78
C VAL A 82 -5.43 3.53 -5.44
N THR A 83 -5.47 3.61 -6.77
CA THR A 83 -6.27 4.62 -7.49
C THR A 83 -7.72 4.58 -7.05
N LYS A 84 -8.35 3.40 -7.07
CA LYS A 84 -9.75 3.23 -6.63
C LYS A 84 -9.96 3.64 -5.18
N HIS A 85 -9.01 3.32 -4.30
CA HIS A 85 -9.03 3.71 -2.89
C HIS A 85 -8.99 5.22 -2.71
N LEU A 86 -8.08 5.90 -3.39
CA LEU A 86 -7.92 7.35 -3.27
C LEU A 86 -8.98 8.16 -4.02
N PHE A 87 -9.66 7.56 -5.02
CA PHE A 87 -10.87 8.13 -5.58
C PHE A 87 -12.01 8.16 -4.56
N ARG A 88 -12.13 7.13 -3.73
CA ARG A 88 -13.16 7.05 -2.68
C ARG A 88 -12.83 7.93 -1.47
N ASN A 89 -11.55 8.14 -1.21
CA ASN A 89 -11.08 8.88 -0.04
C ASN A 89 -10.20 10.07 -0.46
N GLU A 90 -10.84 11.15 -0.89
CA GLU A 90 -10.13 12.30 -1.46
C GLU A 90 -9.14 12.96 -0.49
N SER A 91 -9.44 12.95 0.81
CA SER A 91 -8.58 13.50 1.85
C SER A 91 -7.24 12.76 1.98
N LEU A 92 -7.20 11.47 1.64
CA LEU A 92 -6.00 10.64 1.73
C LEU A 92 -5.02 10.89 0.59
N ARG A 93 -5.44 11.61 -0.46
CA ARG A 93 -4.61 11.86 -1.65
C ARG A 93 -3.29 12.55 -1.34
N ILE A 94 -3.27 13.41 -0.32
CA ILE A 94 -2.06 14.13 0.11
C ILE A 94 -1.02 13.23 0.79
N LYS A 95 -1.46 12.07 1.30
CA LYS A 95 -0.63 11.13 2.06
C LYS A 95 0.17 10.19 1.15
N TYR A 96 -0.25 10.02 -0.10
CA TYR A 96 0.30 9.04 -1.05
C TYR A 96 1.26 9.67 -2.07
N TRP A 97 2.42 9.05 -2.31
CA TRP A 97 3.44 9.53 -3.26
C TRP A 97 4.42 8.42 -3.71
N ILE A 98 5.12 8.63 -4.82
CA ILE A 98 6.19 7.71 -5.28
C ILE A 98 7.53 8.22 -4.78
N LEU A 99 8.36 7.30 -4.28
CA LEU A 99 9.77 7.54 -4.04
C LEU A 99 10.51 7.60 -5.40
N THR A 100 10.66 8.79 -5.96
CA THR A 100 11.62 9.10 -7.03
C THR A 100 12.81 9.84 -6.41
N GLU A 101 13.88 10.10 -7.18
CA GLU A 101 15.02 10.92 -6.70
C GLU A 101 14.59 12.28 -6.10
N ASN A 102 13.41 12.78 -6.49
CA ASN A 102 12.82 14.04 -5.99
C ASN A 102 11.53 13.86 -5.17
N GLY A 103 11.08 12.63 -4.91
CA GLY A 103 9.83 12.34 -4.19
C GLY A 103 8.61 13.02 -4.80
N ASP A 104 8.11 12.54 -5.93
CA ASP A 104 7.08 13.26 -6.70
C ASP A 104 5.65 12.70 -6.52
N ARG A 105 4.81 13.49 -5.81
CA ARG A 105 3.36 13.28 -5.68
C ARG A 105 2.65 13.36 -7.04
N LEU A 106 3.03 14.32 -7.87
CA LEU A 106 2.38 14.56 -9.16
C LEU A 106 2.64 13.39 -10.12
N SER A 107 3.86 12.86 -10.15
CA SER A 107 4.19 11.66 -10.94
C SER A 107 3.35 10.44 -10.55
N PHE A 108 3.09 10.24 -9.25
CA PHE A 108 2.17 9.20 -8.80
C PHE A 108 0.78 9.41 -9.38
N TRP A 109 0.23 10.62 -9.23
CA TRP A 109 -1.10 10.98 -9.73
C TRP A 109 -1.24 10.83 -11.24
N ILE A 110 -0.28 11.34 -12.01
CA ILE A 110 -0.22 11.18 -13.46
C ILE A 110 -0.19 9.69 -13.84
N SER A 111 0.64 8.89 -13.15
CA SER A 111 0.71 7.45 -13.42
C SER A 111 -0.58 6.70 -13.08
N THR A 112 -1.31 7.15 -12.05
CA THR A 112 -2.59 6.57 -11.64
C THR A 112 -3.73 6.95 -12.58
N MET A 113 -3.75 8.18 -13.11
CA MET A 113 -4.81 8.65 -14.00
C MET A 113 -4.64 8.13 -15.44
N ASN A 114 -3.41 8.05 -15.95
CA ASN A 114 -3.14 7.61 -17.33
C ASN A 114 -3.30 6.09 -17.56
N LYS A 115 -3.48 5.29 -16.51
CA LYS A 115 -3.58 3.81 -16.59
C LYS A 115 -5.00 3.28 -16.39
N CYS A 116 -6.00 4.16 -16.30
CA CYS A 116 -7.42 3.82 -16.17
C CYS A 116 -8.21 3.80 -17.50
N THR A 117 -7.54 3.99 -18.64
CA THR A 117 -8.05 3.75 -19.99
C THR A 117 -7.60 2.39 -20.50
#